data_AF-A0A3S9VKF6-F1
#
_entry.id   AF-A0A3S9VKF6-F1
#
_cell.length_a   1.000
_cell.length_b   1.000
_cell.length_c   1.000
_cell.angle_alpha   90.00
_cell.angle_beta   90.00
_cell.angle_gamma   90.00
#
_symmetry.space_group_name_H-M   'P 1'
#
loop_
_entity.id
_entity.type
_entity.pdbx_description
1 polymer ?
#
loop_
_entity_poly.entity_id
_entity_poly.type
_entity_poly.pdbx_seq_one_letter_code
_entity_poly.pdbx_strand_id
1 'polypeptide(L)'
;MSRDAKPSPDVNVNEVLDPAKALVPATVRVNEEKVREGFLPKIRRVAAKVPFAADALSVWWCARDPETPAAAKGMMLAALAYFVLPTDAIPDVLPAIGFTDDAAVIAALVAILGKTLKPRHKDAAKAFLARLSNDG
;
A
#
# COMPACT_ATOMS: atom_id res chain seq x y z
N MET A 1 12.03 29.73 15.33
CA MET A 1 12.90 28.71 14.69
C MET A 1 12.18 27.36 14.75
N SER A 2 12.51 26.46 13.81
CA SER A 2 12.07 25.05 13.68
C SER A 2 10.84 24.77 12.81
N ARG A 3 11.08 24.65 11.50
CA ARG A 3 10.39 23.72 10.60
C ARG A 3 11.39 23.20 9.58
N ASP A 4 12.13 22.15 9.95
CA ASP A 4 12.92 21.33 9.03
C ASP A 4 12.86 19.87 9.54
N ALA A 5 11.73 19.22 9.31
CA ALA A 5 11.67 17.76 9.36
C ALA A 5 12.03 17.25 7.96
N LYS A 6 13.34 17.19 7.67
CA LYS A 6 13.84 16.46 6.49
C LYS A 6 13.51 14.97 6.67
N PRO A 7 13.00 14.27 5.65
CA PRO A 7 12.91 12.82 5.68
C PRO A 7 14.33 12.25 5.76
N SER A 8 14.59 11.34 6.70
CA SER A 8 15.89 10.67 6.83
C SER A 8 16.25 9.96 5.51
N PRO A 9 17.40 10.26 4.87
CA PRO A 9 17.74 9.74 3.54
C PRO A 9 18.19 8.27 3.52
N ASP A 10 18.38 7.64 4.68
CA ASP A 10 19.16 6.41 4.81
C ASP A 10 18.29 5.20 5.24
N VAL A 11 17.11 5.05 4.65
CA VAL A 11 16.27 3.87 4.91
C VAL A 11 16.89 2.66 4.21
N ASN A 12 17.58 1.81 4.98
CA ASN A 12 18.11 0.55 4.50
C ASN A 12 16.99 -0.46 4.32
N VAL A 13 16.53 -0.59 3.07
CA VAL A 13 15.45 -1.50 2.67
C VAL A 13 15.70 -2.94 3.14
N ASN A 14 16.95 -3.41 3.15
CA ASN A 14 17.27 -4.78 3.57
C ASN A 14 17.10 -4.99 5.08
N GLU A 15 17.28 -3.94 5.89
CA GLU A 15 17.06 -3.99 7.33
C GLU A 15 15.57 -3.95 7.69
N VAL A 16 14.79 -3.17 6.94
CA VAL A 16 13.32 -3.14 7.07
C VAL A 16 12.70 -4.47 6.57
N LEU A 17 13.35 -5.10 5.58
CA LEU A 17 13.00 -6.43 5.04
C LEU A 17 13.54 -7.60 5.89
N ASP A 18 14.17 -7.35 7.04
CA ASP A 18 14.66 -8.44 7.88
C ASP A 18 13.47 -9.24 8.45
N PRO A 19 13.29 -10.52 8.07
CA PRO A 19 12.18 -11.33 8.54
C PRO A 19 12.16 -11.53 10.06
N ALA A 20 13.28 -11.32 10.77
CA ALA A 20 13.33 -11.35 12.23
C ALA A 20 12.76 -10.08 12.88
N LYS A 21 12.73 -8.95 12.15
CA LYS A 21 12.16 -7.67 12.59
C LYS A 21 10.78 -7.39 11.95
N ALA A 22 10.46 -8.05 10.85
CA ALA A 22 9.18 -7.94 10.17
C ALA A 22 8.07 -8.62 11.00
N LEU A 23 6.98 -7.89 11.23
CA LEU A 23 5.69 -8.27 11.85
C LEU A 23 5.49 -9.75 12.19
N VAL A 24 5.06 -10.02 13.43
CA VAL A 24 4.69 -11.36 13.93
C VAL A 24 3.76 -12.11 12.95
N PRO A 25 3.94 -13.42 12.71
CA PRO A 25 3.20 -14.17 11.69
C PRO A 25 1.66 -14.07 11.79
N ALA A 26 1.14 -13.96 13.02
CA ALA A 26 -0.29 -13.80 13.25
C ALA A 26 -0.84 -12.47 12.68
N THR A 27 -0.08 -11.37 12.81
CA THR A 27 -0.45 -10.05 12.29
C THR A 27 -0.45 -10.04 10.76
N VAL A 28 0.54 -10.70 10.14
CA VAL A 28 0.61 -10.84 8.68
C VAL A 28 -0.60 -11.59 8.15
N ARG A 29 -1.02 -12.68 8.80
CA ARG A 29 -2.21 -13.46 8.40
C ARG A 29 -3.51 -12.66 8.51
N VAL A 30 -3.71 -11.94 9.63
CA VAL A 30 -4.90 -11.09 9.81
C VAL A 30 -4.94 -9.97 8.77
N ASN A 31 -3.78 -9.37 8.46
CA ASN A 31 -3.68 -8.37 7.41
C ASN A 31 -3.98 -8.97 6.03
N GLU A 32 -3.50 -10.18 5.75
CA GLU A 32 -3.78 -10.89 4.50
C GLU A 32 -5.28 -11.12 4.29
N GLU A 33 -5.98 -11.62 5.31
CA GLU A 33 -7.42 -11.88 5.27
C GLU A 33 -8.20 -10.59 4.98
N LYS A 34 -7.91 -9.52 5.73
CA LYS A 34 -8.53 -8.20 5.52
C LYS A 34 -8.29 -7.66 4.12
N VAL A 35 -7.03 -7.70 3.65
CA VAL A 35 -6.66 -7.19 2.31
C VAL A 35 -7.35 -8.00 1.21
N ARG A 36 -7.36 -9.32 1.35
CA ARG A 36 -7.98 -10.22 0.37
C ARG A 36 -9.46 -9.92 0.19
N GLU A 37 -10.17 -9.66 1.29
CA GLU A 37 -11.62 -9.47 1.29
C GLU A 37 -12.04 -8.03 0.95
N GLY A 38 -11.32 -7.03 1.46
CA GLY A 38 -11.78 -5.65 1.38
C GLY A 38 -11.07 -4.75 0.35
N PHE A 39 -9.89 -5.13 -0.16
CA PHE A 39 -9.13 -4.25 -1.06
C PHE A 39 -9.83 -4.01 -2.39
N LEU A 40 -10.17 -5.07 -3.12
CA LEU A 40 -10.80 -4.93 -4.43
C LEU A 40 -12.17 -4.22 -4.36
N PRO A 41 -13.06 -4.53 -3.41
CA PRO A 41 -14.31 -3.77 -3.25
C PRO A 41 -14.08 -2.30 -2.94
N LYS A 42 -13.10 -1.95 -2.08
CA LYS A 42 -12.82 -0.56 -1.72
C LYS A 42 -12.22 0.20 -2.90
N ILE A 43 -11.17 -0.33 -3.54
CA ILE A 43 -10.50 0.36 -4.64
C ILE A 43 -11.42 0.55 -5.84
N ARG A 44 -12.34 -0.39 -6.12
CA ARG A 44 -13.37 -0.21 -7.15
C ARG A 44 -14.25 1.02 -6.93
N ARG A 45 -14.57 1.35 -5.67
CA ARG A 45 -15.41 2.52 -5.34
C ARG A 45 -14.63 3.83 -5.35
N VAL A 46 -13.34 3.80 -5.05
CA VAL A 46 -12.54 5.03 -4.83
C VAL A 46 -11.48 5.29 -5.90
N ALA A 47 -11.22 4.36 -6.83
CA ALA A 47 -10.14 4.45 -7.81
C ALA A 47 -10.16 5.74 -8.63
N ALA A 48 -11.35 6.22 -9.03
CA ALA A 48 -11.51 7.47 -9.77
C ALA A 48 -11.21 8.74 -8.94
N LYS A 49 -11.21 8.63 -7.60
CA LYS A 49 -11.07 9.75 -6.67
C LYS A 49 -9.69 9.80 -5.98
N VAL A 50 -8.94 8.69 -6.00
CA VAL A 50 -7.64 8.61 -5.32
C VAL A 50 -6.50 8.60 -6.34
N PRO A 51 -5.57 9.58 -6.30
CA PRO A 51 -4.51 9.72 -7.31
C PRO A 51 -3.47 8.59 -7.24
N PHE A 52 -3.40 7.88 -6.12
CA PHE A 52 -2.50 6.76 -5.87
C PHE A 52 -3.13 5.38 -6.18
N ALA A 53 -4.30 5.35 -6.84
CA ALA A 53 -5.00 4.10 -7.12
C ALA A 53 -4.11 3.07 -7.84
N ALA A 54 -3.33 3.54 -8.82
CA ALA A 54 -2.41 2.70 -9.59
C ALA A 54 -1.28 2.12 -8.71
N ASP A 55 -0.76 2.90 -7.77
CA ASP A 55 0.30 2.46 -6.86
C ASP A 55 -0.23 1.45 -5.84
N ALA A 56 -1.38 1.72 -5.22
CA ALA A 56 -2.06 0.80 -4.29
C ALA A 56 -2.31 -0.57 -4.95
N LEU A 57 -2.78 -0.52 -6.20
CA LEU A 57 -3.02 -1.70 -7.02
C LEU A 57 -1.73 -2.46 -7.34
N SER A 58 -0.67 -1.75 -7.73
CA SER A 58 0.64 -2.36 -7.98
C SER A 58 1.17 -3.10 -6.76
N VAL A 59 1.00 -2.51 -5.57
CA VAL A 59 1.35 -3.12 -4.28
C VAL A 59 0.51 -4.37 -4.02
N TRP A 60 -0.80 -4.34 -4.32
CA TRP A 60 -1.68 -5.51 -4.18
C TRP A 60 -1.27 -6.68 -5.07
N TRP A 61 -0.87 -6.43 -6.32
CA TRP A 61 -0.30 -7.49 -7.18
C TRP A 61 1.03 -8.00 -6.66
N CYS A 62 1.91 -7.10 -6.22
CA CYS A 62 3.23 -7.46 -5.71
C CYS A 62 3.14 -8.30 -4.42
N ALA A 63 2.17 -8.02 -3.54
CA ALA A 63 1.95 -8.79 -2.32
C ALA A 63 1.53 -10.25 -2.60
N ARG A 64 0.90 -10.50 -3.75
CA ARG A 64 0.40 -11.82 -4.18
C ARG A 64 1.39 -12.58 -5.06
N ASP A 65 2.49 -11.96 -5.41
CA ASP A 65 3.54 -12.55 -6.24
C ASP A 65 4.35 -13.59 -5.44
N PRO A 66 4.44 -14.86 -5.88
CA PRO A 66 5.26 -15.87 -5.20
C PRO A 66 6.73 -15.47 -5.07
N GLU A 67 7.26 -14.67 -6.01
CA GLU A 67 8.65 -14.20 -6.02
C GLU A 67 8.92 -13.06 -5.02
N THR A 68 7.89 -12.47 -4.41
CA THR A 68 8.06 -11.38 -3.44
C THR A 68 8.57 -11.95 -2.10
N PRO A 69 9.67 -11.42 -1.53
CA PRO A 69 10.18 -11.84 -0.22
C PRO A 69 9.10 -11.74 0.88
N ALA A 70 9.10 -12.69 1.83
CA ALA A 70 8.07 -12.77 2.87
C ALA A 70 7.95 -11.48 3.71
N ALA A 71 9.08 -10.87 4.06
CA ALA A 71 9.09 -9.59 4.79
C ALA A 71 8.50 -8.43 3.98
N ALA A 72 8.80 -8.39 2.66
CA ALA A 72 8.20 -7.42 1.75
C ALA A 72 6.69 -7.62 1.67
N LYS A 73 6.23 -8.87 1.55
CA LYS A 73 4.79 -9.20 1.58
C LYS A 73 4.13 -8.72 2.86
N GLY A 74 4.75 -8.96 4.02
CA GLY A 74 4.23 -8.52 5.32
C GLY A 74 4.00 -7.01 5.36
N MET A 75 4.98 -6.22 4.90
CA MET A 75 4.85 -4.76 4.80
C MET A 75 3.77 -4.31 3.82
N MET A 76 3.72 -4.91 2.62
CA MET A 76 2.71 -4.60 1.62
C MET A 76 1.30 -4.91 2.14
N LEU A 77 1.12 -6.07 2.78
CA LEU A 77 -0.14 -6.47 3.38
C LEU A 77 -0.53 -5.55 4.54
N ALA A 78 0.42 -5.09 5.35
CA ALA A 78 0.13 -4.12 6.42
C ALA A 78 -0.36 -2.78 5.87
N ALA A 79 0.34 -2.22 4.86
CA ALA A 79 -0.06 -0.97 4.21
C ALA A 79 -1.42 -1.09 3.49
N LEU A 80 -1.65 -2.20 2.81
CA LEU A 80 -2.95 -2.48 2.18
C LEU A 80 -4.05 -2.73 3.22
N ALA A 81 -3.74 -3.38 4.35
CA ALA A 81 -4.71 -3.63 5.41
C ALA A 81 -5.16 -2.32 6.03
N TYR A 82 -4.21 -1.40 6.28
CA TYR A 82 -4.50 -0.01 6.69
C TYR A 82 -5.43 0.68 5.69
N PHE A 83 -5.13 0.59 4.39
CA PHE A 83 -6.00 1.11 3.34
C PHE A 83 -7.39 0.46 3.34
N VAL A 84 -7.55 -0.81 3.71
CA VAL A 84 -8.83 -1.53 3.68
C VAL A 84 -9.69 -1.30 4.92
N LEU A 85 -9.08 -1.09 6.08
CA LEU A 85 -9.80 -0.85 7.32
C LEU A 85 -10.83 0.29 7.15
N PRO A 86 -12.05 0.12 7.72
CA PRO A 86 -13.06 1.16 7.70
C PRO A 86 -12.58 2.27 8.65
N THR A 87 -11.87 3.28 8.14
CA THR A 87 -11.70 4.59 8.81
C THR A 87 -10.97 4.63 10.17
N ASP A 88 -10.57 3.51 10.77
CA ASP A 88 -10.24 3.44 12.21
C ASP A 88 -8.79 3.82 12.62
N ALA A 89 -8.18 4.77 11.91
CA ALA A 89 -7.01 5.53 12.39
C ALA A 89 -7.05 7.02 12.03
N ILE A 90 -8.08 7.46 11.30
CA ILE A 90 -8.40 8.88 11.12
C ILE A 90 -9.88 9.11 11.45
N PRO A 91 -10.29 9.06 12.73
CA PRO A 91 -11.44 9.82 13.17
C PRO A 91 -10.96 11.23 13.60
N ASP A 92 -11.50 12.26 12.91
CA ASP A 92 -11.94 13.55 13.49
C ASP A 92 -11.26 14.92 13.17
N VAL A 93 -10.40 15.17 12.15
CA VAL A 93 -9.84 16.56 12.02
C VAL A 93 -9.73 17.26 10.65
N LEU A 94 -10.06 16.68 9.49
CA LEU A 94 -9.94 17.48 8.23
C LEU A 94 -11.14 17.34 7.29
N PRO A 95 -12.12 18.27 7.33
CA PRO A 95 -13.22 18.35 6.37
C PRO A 95 -12.80 18.66 4.92
N ALA A 96 -11.50 18.68 4.58
CA ALA A 96 -11.03 19.14 3.28
C ALA A 96 -9.80 18.40 2.68
N ILE A 97 -9.09 17.53 3.42
CA ILE A 97 -7.84 16.91 2.94
C ILE A 97 -7.70 15.50 3.55
N GLY A 98 -8.50 14.54 3.08
CA GLY A 98 -8.54 13.18 3.65
C GLY A 98 -7.73 12.11 2.88
N PHE A 99 -7.07 12.47 1.78
CA PHE A 99 -6.40 11.50 0.88
C PHE A 99 -4.87 11.56 0.92
N THR A 100 -4.30 12.57 1.60
CA THR A 100 -2.86 12.84 1.56
C THR A 100 -2.06 11.86 2.43
N ASP A 101 -2.63 11.38 3.54
CA ASP A 101 -1.94 10.48 4.47
C ASP A 101 -1.78 9.06 3.88
N ASP A 102 -2.85 8.51 3.28
CA ASP A 102 -2.79 7.25 2.54
C ASP A 102 -1.83 7.31 1.33
N ALA A 103 -1.83 8.46 0.63
CA ALA A 103 -0.91 8.68 -0.48
C ALA A 103 0.55 8.71 -0.02
N ALA A 104 0.83 9.34 1.13
CA ALA A 104 2.17 9.43 1.70
C ALA A 104 2.66 8.06 2.18
N VAL A 105 1.80 7.27 2.84
CA VAL A 105 2.11 5.90 3.27
C VAL A 105 2.38 4.99 2.07
N ILE A 106 1.55 5.05 1.04
CA ILE A 106 1.75 4.24 -0.18
C ILE A 106 2.97 4.71 -0.96
N ALA A 107 3.20 6.02 -1.07
CA ALA A 107 4.41 6.55 -1.71
C ALA A 107 5.68 6.14 -0.96
N ALA A 108 5.68 6.20 0.37
CA ALA A 108 6.80 5.74 1.20
C ALA A 108 7.04 4.23 1.02
N LEU A 109 5.97 3.43 0.99
CA LEU A 109 6.06 1.99 0.72
C LEU A 109 6.63 1.71 -0.67
N VAL A 110 6.17 2.41 -1.70
CA VAL A 110 6.68 2.27 -3.07
C VAL A 110 8.14 2.71 -3.16
N ALA A 111 8.54 3.76 -2.45
CA ALA A 111 9.92 4.22 -2.38
C ALA A 111 10.83 3.17 -1.72
N ILE A 112 10.38 2.57 -0.61
CA ILE A 112 11.12 1.52 0.11
C ILE A 112 11.19 0.24 -0.73
N LEU A 113 10.10 -0.16 -1.37
CA LEU A 113 9.97 -1.45 -2.06
C LEU A 113 10.17 -1.36 -3.57
N GLY A 114 10.66 -0.23 -4.09
CA GLY A 114 10.74 0.05 -5.52
C GLY A 114 11.49 -1.00 -6.33
N LYS A 115 12.53 -1.64 -5.74
CA LYS A 115 13.28 -2.74 -6.37
C LYS A 115 12.49 -4.06 -6.44
N THR A 116 11.55 -4.27 -5.53
CA THR A 116 10.66 -5.44 -5.51
C THR A 116 9.45 -5.23 -6.42
N LEU A 117 9.06 -3.97 -6.67
CA LEU A 117 7.93 -3.61 -7.52
C LEU A 117 8.28 -3.69 -9.02
N LYS A 118 8.17 -4.89 -9.59
CA LYS A 118 8.45 -5.18 -11.01
C LYS A 118 7.47 -4.48 -11.98
N PRO A 119 7.88 -4.19 -13.23
CA PRO A 119 7.01 -3.60 -14.25
C PRO A 119 5.67 -4.32 -14.43
N ARG A 120 5.67 -5.65 -14.40
CA ARG A 120 4.45 -6.48 -14.51
C ARG A 120 3.37 -6.16 -13.48
N HIS A 121 3.75 -5.72 -12.27
CA HIS A 121 2.79 -5.32 -11.23
C HIS A 121 2.09 -4.01 -11.59
N LYS A 122 2.85 -3.07 -12.16
CA LYS A 122 2.34 -1.78 -12.63
C LYS A 122 1.46 -1.96 -13.87
N ASP A 123 1.82 -2.87 -14.76
CA ASP A 123 1.03 -3.16 -15.95
C ASP A 123 -0.30 -3.84 -15.61
N ALA A 124 -0.28 -4.77 -14.65
CA ALA A 124 -1.51 -5.36 -14.11
C ALA A 124 -2.42 -4.31 -13.46
N ALA A 125 -1.83 -3.34 -12.73
CA ALA A 125 -2.55 -2.21 -12.16
C ALA A 125 -3.23 -1.34 -13.21
N LYS A 126 -2.51 -0.95 -14.27
CA LYS A 126 -3.06 -0.17 -15.38
C LYS A 126 -4.18 -0.93 -16.10
N ALA A 127 -3.99 -2.22 -16.37
CA ALA A 127 -5.00 -3.04 -17.04
C ALA A 127 -6.30 -3.14 -16.24
N PHE A 128 -6.21 -3.24 -14.91
CA PHE A 128 -7.39 -3.26 -14.06
C PHE A 128 -8.11 -1.92 -14.01
N LEU A 129 -7.37 -0.80 -13.88
CA LEU A 129 -7.95 0.54 -13.92
C LEU A 129 -8.65 0.81 -15.25
N ALA A 130 -8.05 0.41 -16.38
CA ALA A 130 -8.66 0.55 -17.70
C ALA A 130 -9.99 -0.19 -17.83
N ARG A 131 -10.11 -1.39 -17.23
CA ARG A 131 -11.39 -2.13 -17.18
C ARG A 131 -12.45 -1.38 -16.38
N LEU A 132 -12.08 -0.83 -15.22
CA LEU A 132 -13.03 -0.07 -14.39
C LEU A 132 -13.57 1.18 -15.09
N SER A 133 -12.77 1.83 -15.91
CA SER A 133 -13.22 3.00 -16.69
C SER A 133 -14.13 2.63 -17.87
N ASN A 134 -14.07 1.41 -18.38
CA ASN A 134 -14.91 0.93 -19.48
C ASN A 134 -16.24 0.33 -19.02
N ASP A 135 -16.33 -0.10 -17.75
CA ASP A 135 -17.52 -0.70 -17.14
C ASP A 135 -18.42 0.33 -16.43
N GLY A 136 -18.05 1.63 -16.46
CA GLY A 136 -18.71 2.74 -15.75
C GLY A 136 -19.53 3.66 -16.63
#